data_AF-A0A7W8DLB8-F1
#
_entry.id   AF-A0A7W8DLB8-F1
#
_cell.length_a   1.000
_cell.length_b   1.000
_cell.length_c   1.000
_cell.angle_alpha   90.00
_cell.angle_beta   90.00
_cell.angle_gamma   90.00
#
_symmetry.space_group_name_H-M   'P 1'
#
loop_
_entity.id
_entity.type
_entity.pdbx_description
1 polymer ?
#
loop_
_entity_poly.entity_id
_entity_poly.type
_entity_poly.pdbx_seq_one_letter_code
_entity_poly.pdbx_strand_id
1 'polypeptide(L)'
;MRRVLLAFIFSLPALARDIPVADAAAFESAAKSVQAGDTLILKEGTWADARLKLVAEGTAQKPVTIKAQTAGRVIFTGDSRLSVGGSHIVVDGLWFQNPTGEQVIELRKDSKQLASDSRITNCAVTNDTQLTSTKSSQFVSIYGARNRVDHCYIAGKTTQGTTLVVWLSNEAKDQGRHQIDHNHFGPRPRLGQNGGETIRLGDSKTSMQTASCVVEQNLFEQCDGEAECISNKSCGNLYRYNTFKSVSGTLTLRHGNGCTVEKNVFLGGKAKGSGGVRVIGEDHIVTGNYFEDLAGDKERSAMCFMLGIPDSVPSGYFQVKRAKVTGNTFVNCAHNILIGQEGDKKAVLPPLETVISGNTIQTTKGEAFEIKCAVDGVTMKDNKTGKEIAKPGLPFQAEAAGPAWK
;
A
#
# COMPACT_ATOMS: atom_id res chain seq x y z
N MET A 1 -30.63 -47.54 -41.01
CA MET A 1 -29.37 -47.10 -40.36
C MET A 1 -29.32 -45.58 -40.36
N ARG A 2 -29.52 -44.93 -39.21
CA ARG A 2 -29.43 -43.46 -39.07
C ARG A 2 -27.95 -43.06 -39.06
N ARG A 3 -27.51 -42.30 -40.05
CA ARG A 3 -26.16 -41.72 -40.09
C ARG A 3 -26.11 -40.54 -39.12
N VAL A 4 -25.40 -40.70 -38.00
CA VAL A 4 -25.05 -39.61 -37.09
C VAL A 4 -23.87 -38.87 -37.70
N LEU A 5 -24.07 -37.61 -38.07
CA LEU A 5 -23.02 -36.73 -38.58
C LEU A 5 -22.33 -36.10 -37.36
N LEU A 6 -21.13 -36.59 -37.02
CA LEU A 6 -20.27 -35.97 -36.00
C LEU A 6 -19.62 -34.72 -36.61
N ALA A 7 -20.09 -33.53 -36.23
CA ALA A 7 -19.43 -32.28 -36.57
C ALA A 7 -18.23 -32.07 -35.64
N PHE A 8 -17.01 -32.31 -36.14
CA PHE A 8 -15.78 -31.90 -35.47
C PHE A 8 -15.64 -30.38 -35.59
N ILE A 9 -15.94 -29.66 -34.50
CA ILE A 9 -15.61 -28.24 -34.38
C ILE A 9 -14.10 -28.15 -34.15
N PHE A 10 -13.33 -27.90 -35.20
CA PHE A 10 -11.94 -27.49 -35.07
C PHE A 10 -11.90 -26.08 -34.50
N SER A 11 -11.56 -25.94 -33.22
CA SER A 11 -11.19 -24.65 -32.63
C SER A 11 -9.82 -24.26 -33.18
N LEU A 12 -9.80 -23.39 -34.19
CA LEU A 12 -8.56 -22.70 -34.58
C LEU A 12 -8.05 -21.92 -33.36
N PRO A 13 -6.79 -22.12 -32.92
CA PRO A 13 -6.25 -21.34 -31.83
C PRO A 13 -6.22 -19.87 -32.25
N ALA A 14 -6.99 -19.02 -31.58
CA ALA A 14 -6.87 -17.58 -31.74
C ALA A 14 -5.43 -17.18 -31.38
N LEU A 15 -4.71 -16.66 -32.37
CA LEU A 15 -3.37 -16.12 -32.21
C LEU A 15 -3.46 -14.83 -31.41
N ALA A 16 -2.56 -14.67 -30.44
CA ALA A 16 -2.37 -13.40 -29.72
C ALA A 16 -2.02 -12.31 -30.73
N ARG A 17 -2.77 -11.20 -30.74
CA ARG A 17 -2.55 -10.08 -31.64
C ARG A 17 -1.82 -8.95 -30.94
N ASP A 18 -0.82 -8.40 -31.61
CA ASP A 18 -0.28 -7.08 -31.28
C ASP A 18 -1.10 -6.03 -32.03
N ILE A 19 -1.78 -5.17 -31.28
CA ILE A 19 -2.71 -4.16 -31.78
C ILE A 19 -2.11 -2.79 -31.51
N PRO A 20 -1.52 -2.11 -32.53
CA PRO A 20 -1.05 -0.75 -32.38
C PRO A 20 -2.20 0.21 -32.07
N VAL A 21 -2.02 1.06 -31.07
CA VAL A 21 -3.02 2.04 -30.62
C VAL A 21 -2.41 3.44 -30.69
N ALA A 22 -2.85 4.22 -31.68
CA ALA A 22 -2.28 5.54 -31.95
C ALA A 22 -2.86 6.66 -31.07
N ASP A 23 -4.09 6.51 -30.59
CA ASP A 23 -4.82 7.51 -29.82
C ASP A 23 -5.98 6.88 -29.02
N ALA A 24 -6.74 7.69 -28.28
CA ALA A 24 -7.84 7.24 -27.44
C ALA A 24 -9.00 6.62 -28.23
N ALA A 25 -9.26 7.07 -29.46
CA ALA A 25 -10.32 6.52 -30.31
C ALA A 25 -9.94 5.13 -30.83
N ALA A 26 -8.67 4.95 -31.22
CA ALA A 26 -8.12 3.63 -31.55
C ALA A 26 -8.18 2.68 -30.34
N PHE A 27 -7.92 3.18 -29.13
CA PHE A 27 -8.04 2.37 -27.91
C PHE A 27 -9.48 1.90 -27.70
N GLU A 28 -10.46 2.81 -27.81
CA GLU A 28 -11.87 2.47 -27.64
C GLU A 28 -12.34 1.44 -28.68
N SER A 29 -11.87 1.57 -29.93
CA SER A 29 -12.17 0.60 -30.99
C SER A 29 -11.56 -0.78 -30.66
N ALA A 30 -10.29 -0.83 -30.28
CA ALA A 30 -9.61 -2.07 -29.94
C ALA A 30 -10.22 -2.76 -28.71
N ALA A 31 -10.58 -1.98 -27.67
CA ALA A 31 -11.20 -2.48 -26.45
C ALA A 31 -12.52 -3.22 -26.67
N LYS A 32 -13.23 -2.97 -27.79
CA LYS A 32 -14.49 -3.67 -28.13
C LYS A 32 -14.28 -5.09 -28.68
N SER A 33 -13.06 -5.43 -29.08
CA SER A 33 -12.77 -6.70 -29.78
C SER A 33 -11.55 -7.45 -29.25
N VAL A 34 -10.97 -6.98 -28.14
CA VAL A 34 -9.81 -7.61 -27.51
C VAL A 34 -10.18 -8.99 -26.97
N GLN A 35 -9.26 -9.94 -27.11
CA GLN A 35 -9.42 -11.32 -26.66
C GLN A 35 -8.24 -11.72 -25.77
N ALA A 36 -8.40 -12.79 -24.99
CA ALA A 36 -7.35 -13.34 -24.15
C ALA A 36 -6.04 -13.57 -24.95
N GLY A 37 -4.96 -12.94 -24.50
CA GLY A 37 -3.63 -12.99 -25.13
C GLY A 37 -3.31 -11.79 -26.03
N ASP A 38 -4.28 -10.95 -26.39
CA ASP A 38 -4.01 -9.75 -27.19
C ASP A 38 -3.22 -8.69 -26.39
N THR A 39 -2.41 -7.93 -27.11
CA THR A 39 -1.62 -6.81 -26.59
C THR A 39 -2.00 -5.50 -27.29
N LEU A 40 -2.54 -4.55 -26.54
CA LEU A 40 -2.75 -3.17 -26.95
C LEU A 40 -1.45 -2.38 -26.76
N ILE A 41 -0.77 -2.03 -27.87
CA ILE A 41 0.52 -1.32 -27.85
C ILE A 41 0.28 0.17 -28.07
N LEU A 42 0.40 0.96 -27.01
CA LEU A 42 0.16 2.40 -27.04
C LEU A 42 1.36 3.11 -27.67
N LYS A 43 1.10 3.87 -28.74
CA LYS A 43 2.10 4.66 -29.45
C LYS A 43 2.78 5.65 -28.50
N GLU A 44 4.10 5.76 -28.62
CA GLU A 44 4.88 6.75 -27.88
C GLU A 44 4.42 8.19 -28.18
N GLY A 45 4.49 9.04 -27.16
CA GLY A 45 4.04 10.43 -27.21
C GLY A 45 3.20 10.83 -26.00
N THR A 46 2.65 12.05 -26.06
CA THR A 46 1.81 12.62 -25.02
C THR A 46 0.33 12.34 -25.31
N TRP A 47 -0.36 11.76 -24.33
CA TRP A 47 -1.78 11.46 -24.32
C TRP A 47 -2.47 12.45 -23.38
N ALA A 48 -2.93 13.57 -23.94
CA ALA A 48 -3.62 14.61 -23.16
C ALA A 48 -5.10 14.26 -22.95
N ASP A 49 -5.58 14.41 -21.71
CA ASP A 49 -6.98 14.21 -21.31
C ASP A 49 -7.57 12.86 -21.77
N ALA A 50 -6.73 11.83 -21.88
CA ALA A 50 -7.10 10.53 -22.40
C ALA A 50 -7.71 9.66 -21.30
N ARG A 51 -9.01 9.39 -21.39
CA ARG A 51 -9.77 8.58 -20.44
C ARG A 51 -10.02 7.18 -21.00
N LEU A 52 -9.06 6.29 -20.80
CA LEU A 52 -9.08 4.93 -21.31
C LEU A 52 -9.86 3.98 -20.40
N LYS A 53 -10.69 3.12 -21.00
CA LYS A 53 -11.49 2.12 -20.28
C LYS A 53 -11.38 0.77 -20.98
N LEU A 54 -10.99 -0.26 -20.24
CA LEU A 54 -10.94 -1.63 -20.73
C LEU A 54 -11.79 -2.54 -19.84
N VAL A 55 -12.61 -3.37 -20.46
CA VAL A 55 -13.12 -4.60 -19.84
C VAL A 55 -12.68 -5.76 -20.69
N ALA A 56 -11.96 -6.70 -20.10
CA ALA A 56 -11.47 -7.87 -20.81
C ALA A 56 -11.37 -9.08 -19.87
N GLU A 57 -11.47 -10.27 -20.46
CA GLU A 57 -11.27 -11.53 -19.75
C GLU A 57 -10.07 -12.24 -20.38
N GLY A 58 -8.91 -12.08 -19.76
CA GLY A 58 -7.72 -12.87 -20.06
C GLY A 58 -7.74 -14.22 -19.34
N THR A 59 -6.62 -14.94 -19.43
CA THR A 59 -6.34 -16.08 -18.58
C THR A 59 -4.94 -15.97 -18.00
N ALA A 60 -4.62 -16.76 -16.97
CA ALA A 60 -3.28 -16.79 -16.39
C ALA A 60 -2.17 -17.05 -17.43
N GLN A 61 -2.45 -17.83 -18.49
CA GLN A 61 -1.51 -18.13 -19.57
C GLN A 61 -1.59 -17.14 -20.74
N LYS A 62 -2.72 -16.44 -20.89
CA LYS A 62 -2.99 -15.51 -22.00
C LYS A 62 -3.66 -14.25 -21.45
N PRO A 63 -2.93 -13.42 -20.70
CA PRO A 63 -3.48 -12.17 -20.20
C PRO A 63 -3.78 -11.21 -21.36
N VAL A 64 -4.70 -10.27 -21.15
CA VAL A 64 -4.85 -9.13 -22.05
C VAL A 64 -3.90 -8.04 -21.58
N THR A 65 -3.05 -7.52 -22.47
CA THR A 65 -2.00 -6.57 -22.08
C THR A 65 -2.26 -5.19 -22.65
N ILE A 66 -2.14 -4.15 -21.83
CA ILE A 66 -2.00 -2.75 -22.23
C ILE A 66 -0.54 -2.38 -21.99
N LYS A 67 0.21 -2.04 -23.03
CA LYS A 67 1.64 -1.75 -22.89
C LYS A 67 2.07 -0.53 -23.67
N ALA A 68 2.99 0.25 -23.11
CA ALA A 68 3.69 1.31 -23.83
C ALA A 68 4.58 0.74 -24.96
N GLN A 69 4.53 1.33 -26.16
CA GLN A 69 5.44 0.99 -27.25
C GLN A 69 6.91 1.05 -26.81
N THR A 70 7.26 2.15 -26.13
CA THR A 70 8.55 2.32 -25.46
C THR A 70 8.26 2.73 -24.02
N ALA A 71 8.71 1.94 -23.04
CA ALA A 71 8.46 2.20 -21.62
C ALA A 71 8.98 3.59 -21.22
N GLY A 72 8.19 4.34 -20.45
CA GLY A 72 8.50 5.72 -20.06
C GLY A 72 8.29 6.78 -21.17
N ARG A 73 7.89 6.39 -22.39
CA ARG A 73 7.61 7.34 -23.49
C ARG A 73 6.13 7.45 -23.89
N VAL A 74 5.24 6.73 -23.20
CA VAL A 74 3.79 6.94 -23.29
C VAL A 74 3.36 7.74 -22.07
N ILE A 75 3.19 9.05 -22.25
CA ILE A 75 3.03 10.02 -21.18
C ILE A 75 1.60 10.55 -21.18
N PHE A 76 0.84 10.24 -20.14
CA PHE A 76 -0.51 10.74 -19.91
C PHE A 76 -0.47 12.05 -19.11
N THR A 77 -1.17 13.08 -19.59
CA THR A 77 -1.23 14.40 -18.95
C THR A 77 -2.67 14.89 -18.80
N GLY A 78 -2.87 15.93 -17.97
CA GLY A 78 -4.20 16.52 -17.77
C GLY A 78 -5.14 15.57 -17.02
N ASP A 79 -6.42 15.57 -17.42
CA ASP A 79 -7.46 14.70 -16.84
C ASP A 79 -7.50 13.31 -17.49
N SER A 80 -6.30 12.75 -17.66
CA SER A 80 -6.08 11.40 -18.16
C SER A 80 -6.34 10.36 -17.07
N ARG A 81 -6.88 9.22 -17.48
CA ARG A 81 -7.29 8.13 -16.58
C ARG A 81 -7.26 6.78 -17.28
N LEU A 82 -6.91 5.73 -16.54
CA LEU A 82 -7.08 4.34 -16.95
C LEU A 82 -8.00 3.60 -15.99
N SER A 83 -9.02 2.94 -16.52
CA SER A 83 -9.94 2.09 -15.75
C SER A 83 -10.05 0.71 -16.37
N VAL A 84 -9.81 -0.32 -15.57
CA VAL A 84 -9.68 -1.71 -16.00
C VAL A 84 -10.64 -2.59 -15.21
N GLY A 85 -11.51 -3.36 -15.86
CA GLY A 85 -12.37 -4.36 -15.22
C GLY A 85 -12.30 -5.73 -15.91
N GLY A 86 -12.71 -6.79 -15.23
CA GLY A 86 -12.59 -8.17 -15.71
C GLY A 86 -11.45 -8.92 -15.04
N SER A 87 -10.75 -9.81 -15.75
CA SER A 87 -9.69 -10.64 -15.16
C SER A 87 -8.46 -10.78 -16.04
N HIS A 88 -7.30 -11.02 -15.40
CA HIS A 88 -6.03 -11.28 -16.06
C HIS A 88 -5.61 -10.20 -17.07
N ILE A 89 -5.65 -8.94 -16.63
CA ILE A 89 -5.22 -7.79 -17.41
C ILE A 89 -3.87 -7.29 -16.90
N VAL A 90 -2.91 -7.03 -17.80
CA VAL A 90 -1.60 -6.48 -17.46
C VAL A 90 -1.50 -5.06 -18.02
N VAL A 91 -1.08 -4.11 -17.18
CA VAL A 91 -0.75 -2.73 -17.57
C VAL A 91 0.75 -2.53 -17.37
N ASP A 92 1.48 -2.22 -18.44
CA ASP A 92 2.94 -2.17 -18.44
C ASP A 92 3.50 -0.88 -19.07
N GLY A 93 4.36 -0.17 -18.32
CA GLY A 93 5.21 0.88 -18.88
C GLY A 93 4.58 2.26 -19.10
N LEU A 94 3.40 2.53 -18.54
CA LEU A 94 2.69 3.80 -18.70
C LEU A 94 3.16 4.85 -17.68
N TRP A 95 3.24 6.13 -18.09
CA TRP A 95 3.59 7.22 -17.18
C TRP A 95 2.50 8.29 -17.16
N PHE A 96 1.88 8.54 -16.01
CA PHE A 96 0.98 9.66 -15.76
C PHE A 96 1.74 10.81 -15.10
N GLN A 97 1.87 11.93 -15.80
CA GLN A 97 2.63 13.10 -15.37
C GLN A 97 1.69 14.26 -15.07
N ASN A 98 1.80 14.82 -13.85
CA ASN A 98 0.98 15.92 -13.34
C ASN A 98 -0.53 15.71 -13.55
N PRO A 99 -1.08 14.55 -13.12
CA PRO A 99 -2.48 14.24 -13.35
C PRO A 99 -3.39 15.22 -12.59
N THR A 100 -4.41 15.74 -13.27
CA THR A 100 -5.41 16.64 -12.66
C THR A 100 -6.70 15.93 -12.26
N GLY A 101 -6.87 14.68 -12.69
CA GLY A 101 -8.05 13.86 -12.41
C GLY A 101 -8.15 13.39 -10.96
N GLU A 102 -9.38 13.06 -10.55
CA GLU A 102 -9.66 12.53 -9.20
C GLU A 102 -9.18 11.07 -9.03
N GLN A 103 -9.08 10.32 -10.12
CA GLN A 103 -8.63 8.94 -10.15
C GLN A 103 -7.75 8.74 -11.38
N VAL A 104 -6.51 8.29 -11.19
CA VAL A 104 -5.56 8.14 -12.30
C VAL A 104 -5.58 6.72 -12.84
N ILE A 105 -5.35 5.71 -12.00
CA ILE A 105 -5.43 4.29 -12.37
C ILE A 105 -6.43 3.57 -11.44
N GLU A 106 -7.43 2.92 -12.01
CA GLU A 106 -8.43 2.14 -11.28
C GLU A 106 -8.51 0.70 -11.79
N LEU A 107 -8.42 -0.27 -10.87
CA LEU A 107 -8.73 -1.69 -11.13
C LEU A 107 -10.23 -1.97 -10.95
N ARG A 108 -11.03 -1.12 -11.57
CA ARG A 108 -12.43 -1.34 -11.92
C ARG A 108 -12.77 -0.46 -13.12
N LYS A 109 -13.77 -0.85 -13.93
CA LYS A 109 -14.41 0.08 -14.87
C LYS A 109 -15.47 0.94 -14.18
N ASP A 110 -16.25 0.33 -13.29
CA ASP A 110 -17.33 0.96 -12.52
C ASP A 110 -17.61 0.14 -11.24
N SER A 111 -18.67 0.48 -10.50
CA SER A 111 -19.01 -0.21 -9.24
C SER A 111 -19.40 -1.68 -9.39
N LYS A 112 -19.71 -2.15 -10.60
CA LYS A 112 -20.14 -3.53 -10.87
C LYS A 112 -19.04 -4.35 -11.56
N GLN A 113 -18.15 -3.69 -12.29
CA GLN A 113 -17.10 -4.35 -13.07
C GLN A 113 -15.73 -4.07 -12.44
N LEU A 114 -15.38 -4.87 -11.43
CA LEU A 114 -14.07 -4.84 -10.76
C LEU A 114 -13.02 -5.62 -11.57
N ALA A 115 -11.73 -5.39 -11.30
CA ALA A 115 -10.66 -6.22 -11.84
C ALA A 115 -10.20 -7.25 -10.80
N SER A 116 -9.91 -8.47 -11.25
CA SER A 116 -9.24 -9.50 -10.45
C SER A 116 -8.07 -10.11 -11.22
N ASP A 117 -7.12 -10.70 -10.49
CA ASP A 117 -5.97 -11.41 -11.08
C ASP A 117 -5.18 -10.57 -12.11
N SER A 118 -5.21 -9.25 -11.95
CA SER A 118 -4.67 -8.25 -12.87
C SER A 118 -3.43 -7.57 -12.29
N ARG A 119 -2.57 -7.00 -13.14
CA ARG A 119 -1.26 -6.48 -12.76
C ARG A 119 -1.02 -5.08 -13.31
N ILE A 120 -0.56 -4.17 -12.47
CA ILE A 120 0.02 -2.88 -12.87
C ILE A 120 1.52 -2.98 -12.61
N THR A 121 2.34 -2.86 -13.65
CA THR A 121 3.80 -3.00 -13.54
C THR A 121 4.57 -1.97 -14.37
N ASN A 122 5.78 -1.62 -13.94
CA ASN A 122 6.64 -0.63 -14.59
C ASN A 122 5.94 0.70 -14.90
N CYS A 123 4.93 1.08 -14.14
CA CYS A 123 4.20 2.32 -14.37
C CYS A 123 4.74 3.45 -13.49
N ALA A 124 4.46 4.69 -13.86
CA ALA A 124 4.74 5.84 -13.01
C ALA A 124 3.54 6.77 -12.89
N VAL A 125 3.35 7.34 -11.69
CA VAL A 125 2.45 8.48 -11.47
C VAL A 125 3.22 9.53 -10.69
N THR A 126 3.55 10.63 -11.35
CA THR A 126 4.44 11.65 -10.79
C THR A 126 3.82 13.02 -10.85
N ASN A 127 4.04 13.83 -9.82
CA ASN A 127 3.64 15.22 -9.82
C ASN A 127 4.79 16.12 -9.34
N ASP A 128 5.22 17.06 -10.17
CA ASP A 128 6.26 18.05 -9.85
C ASP A 128 5.70 19.48 -9.74
N THR A 129 4.37 19.61 -9.80
CA THR A 129 3.65 20.89 -9.72
C THR A 129 2.81 21.00 -8.45
N GLN A 130 2.43 22.22 -8.07
CA GLN A 130 1.43 22.42 -7.02
C GLN A 130 0.02 22.27 -7.59
N LEU A 131 -0.58 21.09 -7.45
CA LEU A 131 -1.98 20.88 -7.81
C LEU A 131 -2.89 21.71 -6.87
N THR A 132 -3.84 22.44 -7.45
CA THR A 132 -4.74 23.39 -6.74
C THR A 132 -6.11 22.81 -6.40
N SER A 133 -6.41 21.59 -6.86
CA SER A 133 -7.70 20.94 -6.59
C SER A 133 -7.88 20.67 -5.09
N THR A 134 -9.02 21.12 -4.56
CA THR A 134 -9.45 20.83 -3.19
C THR A 134 -10.18 19.49 -3.08
N LYS A 135 -10.45 18.83 -4.21
CA LYS A 135 -11.10 17.52 -4.22
C LYS A 135 -10.12 16.43 -3.83
N SER A 136 -10.61 15.45 -3.09
CA SER A 136 -9.85 14.24 -2.80
C SER A 136 -9.57 13.47 -4.09
N SER A 137 -8.30 13.16 -4.36
CA SER A 137 -7.88 12.37 -5.50
C SER A 137 -6.97 11.22 -5.10
N GLN A 138 -6.95 10.15 -5.89
CA GLN A 138 -6.09 8.98 -5.71
C GLN A 138 -5.29 8.71 -6.99
N PHE A 139 -4.02 8.34 -6.84
CA PHE A 139 -3.20 7.95 -7.99
C PHE A 139 -3.50 6.51 -8.39
N VAL A 140 -3.66 5.60 -7.43
CA VAL A 140 -3.99 4.20 -7.72
C VAL A 140 -5.10 3.72 -6.79
N SER A 141 -6.18 3.21 -7.36
CA SER A 141 -7.27 2.59 -6.61
C SER A 141 -7.46 1.14 -7.04
N ILE A 142 -7.27 0.22 -6.09
CA ILE A 142 -7.36 -1.22 -6.28
C ILE A 142 -8.71 -1.71 -5.73
N TYR A 143 -9.39 -2.56 -6.51
CA TYR A 143 -10.63 -3.23 -6.14
C TYR A 143 -10.50 -4.73 -6.45
N GLY A 144 -11.57 -5.51 -6.24
CA GLY A 144 -11.64 -6.91 -6.63
C GLY A 144 -10.67 -7.79 -5.83
N ALA A 145 -10.06 -8.80 -6.46
CA ALA A 145 -9.23 -9.79 -5.78
C ALA A 145 -7.93 -10.10 -6.53
N ARG A 146 -6.86 -10.49 -5.81
CA ARG A 146 -5.62 -11.07 -6.36
C ARG A 146 -4.88 -10.21 -7.39
N ASN A 147 -5.13 -8.90 -7.37
CA ASN A 147 -4.37 -7.96 -8.19
C ASN A 147 -2.95 -7.72 -7.65
N ARG A 148 -2.03 -7.33 -8.54
CA ARG A 148 -0.65 -6.98 -8.20
C ARG A 148 -0.30 -5.57 -8.69
N VAL A 149 0.38 -4.78 -7.86
CA VAL A 149 0.99 -3.51 -8.24
C VAL A 149 2.47 -3.59 -7.91
N ASP A 150 3.31 -3.58 -8.93
CA ASP A 150 4.74 -3.80 -8.73
C ASP A 150 5.66 -2.98 -9.63
N HIS A 151 6.90 -2.76 -9.19
CA HIS A 151 7.90 -2.00 -9.95
C HIS A 151 7.39 -0.64 -10.44
N CYS A 152 6.52 0.03 -9.67
CA CYS A 152 5.99 1.33 -10.04
C CYS A 152 6.70 2.47 -9.29
N TYR A 153 6.77 3.65 -9.90
CA TYR A 153 7.25 4.88 -9.25
C TYR A 153 6.11 5.86 -9.04
N ILE A 154 5.79 6.15 -7.79
CA ILE A 154 4.63 6.96 -7.43
C ILE A 154 5.07 8.08 -6.49
N ALA A 155 5.01 9.34 -6.91
CA ALA A 155 5.61 10.44 -6.16
C ALA A 155 4.93 11.80 -6.39
N GLY A 156 5.16 12.71 -5.44
CA GLY A 156 4.89 14.13 -5.57
C GLY A 156 3.44 14.56 -5.37
N LYS A 157 2.57 13.68 -4.86
CA LYS A 157 1.15 14.00 -4.66
C LYS A 157 0.96 15.14 -3.64
N THR A 158 0.40 16.28 -4.07
CA THR A 158 0.11 17.43 -3.21
C THR A 158 -1.37 17.56 -2.80
N THR A 159 -2.29 16.88 -3.50
CA THR A 159 -3.73 16.93 -3.22
C THR A 159 -4.12 16.06 -2.03
N GLN A 160 -5.27 16.38 -1.42
CA GLN A 160 -5.92 15.47 -0.47
C GLN A 160 -6.26 14.13 -1.12
N GLY A 161 -6.31 13.07 -0.31
CA GLY A 161 -6.64 11.71 -0.71
C GLY A 161 -5.41 10.81 -0.71
N THR A 162 -5.60 9.56 -0.38
CA THR A 162 -4.54 8.56 -0.29
C THR A 162 -3.81 8.39 -1.65
N THR A 163 -2.50 8.14 -1.68
CA THR A 163 -1.77 7.91 -2.94
C THR A 163 -2.24 6.62 -3.61
N LEU A 164 -2.16 5.49 -2.89
CA LEU A 164 -2.65 4.18 -3.30
C LEU A 164 -3.65 3.64 -2.28
N VAL A 165 -4.83 3.23 -2.72
CA VAL A 165 -5.87 2.69 -1.85
C VAL A 165 -6.37 1.33 -2.33
N VAL A 166 -6.52 0.39 -1.39
CA VAL A 166 -7.31 -0.83 -1.60
C VAL A 166 -8.69 -0.59 -1.03
N TRP A 167 -9.69 -0.69 -1.90
CA TRP A 167 -11.09 -0.57 -1.54
C TRP A 167 -11.71 -1.94 -1.32
N LEU A 168 -12.40 -2.10 -0.20
CA LEU A 168 -13.14 -3.30 0.16
C LEU A 168 -14.64 -3.01 0.16
N SER A 169 -15.45 -4.06 0.15
CA SER A 169 -16.90 -4.01 0.24
C SER A 169 -17.42 -5.04 1.25
N ASN A 170 -18.44 -4.70 2.02
CA ASN A 170 -19.10 -5.69 2.89
C ASN A 170 -19.99 -6.67 2.10
N GLU A 171 -20.22 -6.42 0.81
CA GLU A 171 -21.08 -7.24 -0.05
C GLU A 171 -20.28 -8.21 -0.93
N ALA A 172 -18.98 -7.96 -1.11
CA ALA A 172 -18.13 -8.76 -1.99
C ALA A 172 -17.69 -10.07 -1.31
N LYS A 173 -17.90 -11.20 -2.00
CA LYS A 173 -17.51 -12.54 -1.51
C LYS A 173 -16.05 -12.88 -1.80
N ASP A 174 -15.52 -12.41 -2.93
CA ASP A 174 -14.14 -12.62 -3.37
C ASP A 174 -13.46 -11.25 -3.55
N GLN A 175 -12.69 -10.83 -2.56
CA GLN A 175 -11.93 -9.56 -2.57
C GLN A 175 -10.60 -9.67 -1.82
N GLY A 176 -9.70 -8.72 -2.01
CA GLY A 176 -8.42 -8.66 -1.32
C GLY A 176 -7.37 -9.59 -1.93
N ARG A 177 -6.46 -10.14 -1.12
CA ARG A 177 -5.30 -10.93 -1.55
C ARG A 177 -4.44 -10.20 -2.59
N HIS A 178 -4.40 -8.87 -2.50
CA HIS A 178 -3.57 -8.05 -3.39
C HIS A 178 -2.11 -8.12 -2.97
N GLN A 179 -1.22 -8.00 -3.96
CA GLN A 179 0.21 -7.87 -3.73
C GLN A 179 0.70 -6.49 -4.19
N ILE A 180 1.40 -5.79 -3.32
CA ILE A 180 1.98 -4.47 -3.60
C ILE A 180 3.47 -4.59 -3.30
N ASP A 181 4.29 -4.72 -4.34
CA ASP A 181 5.70 -5.09 -4.17
C ASP A 181 6.70 -4.38 -5.08
N HIS A 182 7.94 -4.18 -4.62
CA HIS A 182 9.01 -3.54 -5.40
C HIS A 182 8.67 -2.14 -5.94
N ASN A 183 7.72 -1.43 -5.32
CA ASN A 183 7.39 -0.07 -5.72
C ASN A 183 8.28 0.96 -5.01
N HIS A 184 8.60 2.04 -5.71
CA HIS A 184 9.20 3.23 -5.11
C HIS A 184 8.12 4.29 -4.92
N PHE A 185 7.64 4.40 -3.69
CA PHE A 185 6.84 5.52 -3.22
C PHE A 185 7.80 6.66 -2.86
N GLY A 186 7.94 7.60 -3.78
CA GLY A 186 8.85 8.74 -3.63
C GLY A 186 8.28 9.86 -2.75
N PRO A 187 8.94 11.03 -2.74
CA PRO A 187 8.58 12.13 -1.87
C PRO A 187 7.11 12.52 -2.00
N ARG A 188 6.41 12.61 -0.86
CA ARG A 188 5.06 13.17 -0.76
C ARG A 188 5.11 14.32 0.24
N PRO A 189 4.96 15.59 -0.19
CA PRO A 189 5.05 16.70 0.73
C PRO A 189 3.92 16.68 1.76
N ARG A 190 4.17 17.29 2.92
CA ARG A 190 3.20 17.42 4.00
C ARG A 190 1.91 18.10 3.49
N LEU A 191 0.79 17.40 3.64
CA LEU A 191 -0.53 17.91 3.27
C LEU A 191 -1.04 18.95 4.27
N GLY A 192 -0.67 18.81 5.54
CA GLY A 192 -1.09 19.73 6.62
C GLY A 192 -2.46 19.41 7.23
N GLN A 193 -3.14 18.37 6.74
CA GLN A 193 -4.43 17.88 7.22
C GLN A 193 -4.54 16.36 7.00
N ASN A 194 -5.62 15.75 7.48
CA ASN A 194 -5.95 14.34 7.29
C ASN A 194 -6.23 13.99 5.80
N GLY A 195 -5.92 12.75 5.41
CA GLY A 195 -6.08 12.25 4.03
C GLY A 195 -4.78 12.36 3.22
N GLY A 196 -3.65 12.34 3.92
CA GLY A 196 -2.30 12.43 3.36
C GLY A 196 -1.63 11.06 3.15
N GLU A 197 -2.35 9.95 3.33
CA GLU A 197 -1.72 8.63 3.49
C GLU A 197 -1.12 8.12 2.18
N THR A 198 0.07 7.53 2.21
CA THR A 198 0.67 6.94 1.00
C THR A 198 -0.07 5.67 0.61
N ILE A 199 -0.29 4.75 1.56
CA ILE A 199 -1.11 3.57 1.35
C ILE A 199 -2.25 3.52 2.35
N ARG A 200 -3.44 3.12 1.90
CA ARG A 200 -4.55 2.73 2.77
C ARG A 200 -5.18 1.41 2.34
N LEU A 201 -5.30 0.46 3.25
CA LEU A 201 -5.94 -0.83 2.98
C LEU A 201 -7.29 -0.93 3.69
N GLY A 202 -8.37 -0.64 2.97
CA GLY A 202 -9.74 -0.58 3.49
C GLY A 202 -10.11 0.78 4.09
N ASP A 203 -11.20 0.79 4.86
CA ASP A 203 -11.67 1.96 5.61
C ASP A 203 -12.34 1.52 6.92
N SER A 204 -12.85 2.46 7.72
CA SER A 204 -13.50 2.12 8.99
C SER A 204 -14.75 1.23 8.81
N LYS A 205 -15.49 1.36 7.70
CA LYS A 205 -16.73 0.61 7.43
C LYS A 205 -16.46 -0.84 7.04
N THR A 206 -15.28 -1.11 6.51
CA THR A 206 -14.83 -2.43 6.03
C THR A 206 -13.71 -3.00 6.89
N SER A 207 -13.39 -2.36 8.02
CA SER A 207 -12.22 -2.68 8.84
C SER A 207 -12.16 -4.09 9.40
N MET A 208 -13.31 -4.74 9.56
CA MET A 208 -13.39 -6.12 10.04
C MET A 208 -13.35 -7.16 8.90
N GLN A 209 -13.28 -6.73 7.64
CA GLN A 209 -13.09 -7.63 6.51
C GLN A 209 -11.65 -8.13 6.47
N THR A 210 -11.49 -9.44 6.24
CA THR A 210 -10.19 -10.03 5.97
C THR A 210 -9.76 -9.71 4.55
N ALA A 211 -8.75 -8.85 4.43
CA ALA A 211 -8.20 -8.45 3.14
C ALA A 211 -7.03 -9.35 2.73
N SER A 212 -6.20 -9.80 3.66
CA SER A 212 -5.03 -10.66 3.37
C SER A 212 -4.12 -10.12 2.25
N CYS A 213 -3.97 -8.80 2.16
CA CYS A 213 -3.05 -8.18 1.22
C CYS A 213 -1.61 -8.31 1.72
N VAL A 214 -0.68 -8.35 0.79
CA VAL A 214 0.77 -8.36 1.04
C VAL A 214 1.37 -7.06 0.51
N VAL A 215 2.05 -6.33 1.38
CA VAL A 215 2.83 -5.13 1.03
C VAL A 215 4.28 -5.44 1.35
N GLU A 216 5.11 -5.68 0.33
CA GLU A 216 6.47 -6.17 0.54
C GLU A 216 7.53 -5.56 -0.36
N GLN A 217 8.77 -5.47 0.12
CA GLN A 217 9.91 -5.03 -0.70
C GLN A 217 9.71 -3.66 -1.36
N ASN A 218 8.87 -2.78 -0.79
CA ASN A 218 8.69 -1.43 -1.28
C ASN A 218 9.66 -0.45 -0.60
N LEU A 219 10.05 0.59 -1.33
CA LEU A 219 10.76 1.75 -0.80
C LEU A 219 9.77 2.91 -0.60
N PHE A 220 9.63 3.36 0.63
CA PHE A 220 8.95 4.59 1.00
C PHE A 220 10.01 5.63 1.34
N GLU A 221 10.13 6.68 0.53
CA GLU A 221 11.13 7.73 0.70
C GLU A 221 10.43 9.08 0.83
N GLN A 222 10.61 9.75 1.99
CA GLN A 222 10.04 11.08 2.25
C GLN A 222 8.53 11.16 2.00
N CYS A 223 7.81 10.10 2.36
CA CYS A 223 6.36 10.00 2.26
C CYS A 223 5.67 10.76 3.40
N ASP A 224 5.80 12.09 3.40
CA ASP A 224 5.52 12.98 4.54
C ASP A 224 4.11 13.56 4.56
N GLY A 225 3.21 13.00 3.75
CA GLY A 225 1.86 13.54 3.53
C GLY A 225 1.08 13.80 4.83
N GLU A 226 1.13 12.87 5.77
CA GLU A 226 0.53 13.01 7.10
C GLU A 226 1.15 12.05 8.14
N ALA A 227 0.51 11.90 9.31
CA ALA A 227 1.00 11.03 10.38
C ALA A 227 1.00 9.53 10.01
N GLU A 228 0.11 9.11 9.10
CA GLU A 228 0.03 7.73 8.60
C GLU A 228 0.65 7.63 7.20
N CYS A 229 1.87 7.12 7.08
CA CYS A 229 2.42 6.75 5.77
C CYS A 229 1.65 5.56 5.20
N ILE A 230 1.46 4.53 6.01
CA ILE A 230 0.55 3.42 5.74
C ILE A 230 -0.55 3.42 6.80
N SER A 231 -1.80 3.36 6.35
CA SER A 231 -2.97 3.25 7.21
C SER A 231 -3.69 1.93 6.93
N ASN A 232 -3.42 0.91 7.74
CA ASN A 232 -4.11 -0.38 7.67
C ASN A 232 -5.51 -0.24 8.27
N LYS A 233 -6.55 -0.55 7.50
CA LYS A 233 -7.96 -0.50 7.93
C LYS A 233 -8.70 -1.76 7.47
N SER A 234 -8.11 -2.93 7.70
CA SER A 234 -8.65 -4.25 7.36
C SER A 234 -7.86 -5.35 8.08
N CYS A 235 -8.38 -6.58 8.09
CA CYS A 235 -7.78 -7.71 8.82
C CYS A 235 -6.80 -8.53 7.98
N GLY A 236 -5.83 -9.14 8.65
CA GLY A 236 -4.99 -10.21 8.10
C GLY A 236 -3.93 -9.79 7.09
N ASN A 237 -3.58 -8.50 7.01
CA ASN A 237 -2.57 -8.02 6.05
C ASN A 237 -1.14 -8.30 6.53
N LEU A 238 -0.23 -8.44 5.58
CA LEU A 238 1.19 -8.68 5.79
C LEU A 238 2.02 -7.51 5.25
N TYR A 239 2.87 -6.94 6.09
CA TYR A 239 3.83 -5.89 5.74
C TYR A 239 5.24 -6.41 6.01
N ARG A 240 6.03 -6.68 4.96
CA ARG A 240 7.37 -7.26 5.15
C ARG A 240 8.45 -6.73 4.24
N TYR A 241 9.69 -6.69 4.71
CA TYR A 241 10.85 -6.28 3.90
C TYR A 241 10.70 -4.90 3.24
N ASN A 242 9.85 -4.02 3.78
CA ASN A 242 9.73 -2.66 3.27
C ASN A 242 10.79 -1.76 3.94
N THR A 243 11.25 -0.75 3.21
CA THR A 243 12.17 0.27 3.72
C THR A 243 11.46 1.62 3.78
N PHE A 244 11.41 2.21 4.98
CA PHE A 244 10.91 3.57 5.24
C PHE A 244 12.10 4.48 5.49
N LYS A 245 12.44 5.31 4.51
CA LYS A 245 13.61 6.18 4.53
C LYS A 245 13.18 7.64 4.66
N SER A 246 13.52 8.24 5.80
CA SER A 246 13.23 9.65 6.10
C SER A 246 11.75 10.00 5.96
N VAL A 247 10.86 9.09 6.38
CA VAL A 247 9.41 9.26 6.31
C VAL A 247 8.91 9.92 7.59
N SER A 248 8.25 11.08 7.50
CA SER A 248 7.57 11.78 8.60
C SER A 248 6.17 11.20 8.86
N GLY A 249 6.10 9.93 9.27
CA GLY A 249 4.86 9.24 9.58
C GLY A 249 5.12 7.82 10.08
N THR A 250 4.08 7.01 10.18
CA THR A 250 4.15 5.62 10.67
C THR A 250 3.52 4.62 9.71
N LEU A 251 3.86 3.34 9.90
CA LEU A 251 2.98 2.24 9.57
C LEU A 251 1.98 2.08 10.72
N THR A 252 0.75 2.53 10.51
CA THR A 252 -0.32 2.42 11.51
C THR A 252 -1.23 1.23 11.21
N LEU A 253 -1.33 0.32 12.18
CA LEU A 253 -2.40 -0.67 12.30
C LEU A 253 -3.63 0.06 12.85
N ARG A 254 -4.35 0.79 11.98
CA ARG A 254 -5.33 1.81 12.41
C ARG A 254 -6.67 1.20 12.79
N HIS A 255 -7.14 0.27 11.98
CA HIS A 255 -8.30 -0.59 12.23
C HIS A 255 -8.05 -1.99 11.65
N GLY A 256 -8.91 -2.93 12.03
CA GLY A 256 -8.76 -4.35 11.68
C GLY A 256 -7.75 -5.05 12.58
N ASN A 257 -7.73 -6.38 12.51
CA ASN A 257 -7.02 -7.25 13.45
C ASN A 257 -6.10 -8.24 12.71
N GLY A 258 -5.25 -8.95 13.43
CA GLY A 258 -4.51 -10.09 12.89
C GLY A 258 -3.48 -9.75 11.81
N CYS A 259 -3.03 -8.50 11.75
CA CYS A 259 -1.99 -8.07 10.79
C CYS A 259 -0.58 -8.42 11.27
N THR A 260 0.31 -8.72 10.33
CA THR A 260 1.73 -9.01 10.59
C THR A 260 2.62 -7.92 9.98
N VAL A 261 3.53 -7.38 10.78
CA VAL A 261 4.55 -6.41 10.38
C VAL A 261 5.91 -7.02 10.69
N GLU A 262 6.59 -7.56 9.69
CA GLU A 262 7.82 -8.32 9.90
C GLU A 262 9.01 -7.82 9.09
N LYS A 263 10.18 -7.75 9.71
CA LYS A 263 11.45 -7.49 9.04
C LYS A 263 11.43 -6.27 8.12
N ASN A 264 10.75 -5.19 8.53
CA ASN A 264 10.81 -3.90 7.86
C ASN A 264 11.95 -3.05 8.46
N VAL A 265 12.42 -2.08 7.69
CA VAL A 265 13.51 -1.15 8.06
C VAL A 265 12.96 0.28 8.10
N PHE A 266 13.10 0.96 9.22
CA PHE A 266 12.69 2.35 9.42
C PHE A 266 13.91 3.20 9.74
N LEU A 267 14.29 4.08 8.82
CA LEU A 267 15.49 4.92 8.90
C LEU A 267 15.06 6.39 9.00
N GLY A 268 15.25 7.00 10.17
CA GLY A 268 14.78 8.36 10.44
C GLY A 268 15.46 9.42 9.60
N GLY A 269 16.77 9.28 9.30
CA GLY A 269 17.47 10.16 8.36
C GLY A 269 17.36 11.66 8.63
N LYS A 270 17.17 12.05 9.91
CA LYS A 270 16.88 13.42 10.39
C LYS A 270 15.48 13.97 10.04
N ALA A 271 14.61 13.18 9.41
CA ALA A 271 13.22 13.59 9.19
C ALA A 271 12.52 13.80 10.55
N LYS A 272 11.97 15.00 10.72
CA LYS A 272 11.16 15.34 11.90
C LYS A 272 9.90 14.47 11.89
N GLY A 273 9.47 13.97 13.05
CA GLY A 273 8.27 13.14 13.11
C GLY A 273 8.42 11.76 12.46
N SER A 274 9.65 11.31 12.20
CA SER A 274 9.90 9.97 11.68
C SER A 274 9.53 8.91 12.70
N GLY A 275 8.49 8.14 12.39
CA GLY A 275 7.96 7.11 13.27
C GLY A 275 8.13 5.71 12.72
N GLY A 276 7.77 4.73 13.55
CA GLY A 276 7.84 3.31 13.18
C GLY A 276 6.44 2.71 13.07
N VAL A 277 6.09 1.84 14.00
CA VAL A 277 4.82 1.10 14.00
C VAL A 277 3.89 1.60 15.11
N ARG A 278 2.63 1.88 14.74
CA ARG A 278 1.55 2.21 15.68
C ARG A 278 0.51 1.10 15.70
N VAL A 279 0.21 0.59 16.89
CA VAL A 279 -0.64 -0.59 17.13
C VAL A 279 -1.95 -0.19 17.79
N ILE A 280 -3.07 -0.55 17.16
CA ILE A 280 -4.45 -0.44 17.64
C ILE A 280 -5.16 -1.74 17.21
N GLY A 281 -6.04 -2.30 18.04
CA GLY A 281 -6.74 -3.54 17.70
C GLY A 281 -6.02 -4.81 18.13
N GLU A 282 -6.49 -5.95 17.63
CA GLU A 282 -6.22 -7.26 18.24
C GLU A 282 -5.32 -8.16 17.37
N ASP A 283 -4.61 -9.09 18.01
CA ASP A 283 -3.89 -10.21 17.38
C ASP A 283 -2.77 -9.81 16.40
N HIS A 284 -2.20 -8.62 16.56
CA HIS A 284 -1.12 -8.14 15.72
C HIS A 284 0.22 -8.80 16.06
N ILE A 285 1.02 -9.06 15.03
CA ILE A 285 2.40 -9.53 15.17
C ILE A 285 3.33 -8.45 14.62
N VAL A 286 4.28 -7.98 15.42
CA VAL A 286 5.33 -7.05 14.99
C VAL A 286 6.68 -7.63 15.35
N THR A 287 7.41 -8.15 14.35
CA THR A 287 8.60 -8.98 14.62
C THR A 287 9.79 -8.70 13.72
N GLY A 288 11.00 -8.72 14.29
CA GLY A 288 12.24 -8.61 13.52
C GLY A 288 12.43 -7.28 12.76
N ASN A 289 11.65 -6.25 13.07
CA ASN A 289 11.79 -4.94 12.43
C ASN A 289 12.98 -4.18 13.00
N TYR A 290 13.57 -3.30 12.20
CA TYR A 290 14.71 -2.47 12.55
C TYR A 290 14.32 -0.99 12.51
N PHE A 291 14.53 -0.28 13.61
CA PHE A 291 14.19 1.13 13.79
C PHE A 291 15.45 1.91 14.14
N GLU A 292 15.84 2.89 13.32
CA GLU A 292 17.05 3.68 13.54
C GLU A 292 16.80 5.18 13.44
N ASP A 293 17.30 5.93 14.42
CA ASP A 293 17.32 7.39 14.46
C ASP A 293 15.95 8.04 14.22
N LEU A 294 14.87 7.36 14.62
CA LEU A 294 13.51 7.87 14.53
C LEU A 294 13.29 9.01 15.53
N ALA A 295 12.68 10.09 15.06
CA ALA A 295 12.51 11.35 15.80
C ALA A 295 11.05 11.70 16.07
N GLY A 296 10.10 10.80 15.77
CA GLY A 296 8.69 10.96 16.09
C GLY A 296 8.38 10.71 17.56
N ASP A 297 7.36 11.40 18.05
CA ASP A 297 6.85 11.37 19.41
C ASP A 297 5.38 10.91 19.44
N LYS A 298 4.87 10.60 20.64
CA LYS A 298 3.47 10.21 20.85
C LYS A 298 3.08 9.07 19.90
N GLU A 299 2.04 9.25 19.09
CA GLU A 299 1.58 8.29 18.09
C GLU A 299 2.59 7.99 16.97
N ARG A 300 3.66 8.79 16.86
CA ARG A 300 4.78 8.58 15.93
C ARG A 300 6.05 8.05 16.61
N SER A 301 5.96 7.52 17.82
CA SER A 301 7.07 6.79 18.44
C SER A 301 7.52 5.60 17.56
N ALA A 302 8.73 5.08 17.78
CA ALA A 302 9.25 3.96 16.99
C ALA A 302 8.36 2.70 17.11
N MET A 303 7.87 2.43 18.31
CA MET A 303 6.77 1.51 18.57
C MET A 303 5.77 2.19 19.51
N CYS A 304 4.50 2.28 19.10
CA CYS A 304 3.45 2.92 19.89
C CYS A 304 2.25 1.98 20.08
N PHE A 305 1.86 1.74 21.33
CA PHE A 305 0.61 1.08 21.69
C PHE A 305 -0.40 2.13 22.14
N MET A 306 -1.51 2.24 21.41
CA MET A 306 -2.57 3.19 21.74
C MET A 306 -3.50 2.64 22.84
N LEU A 307 -4.11 3.54 23.60
CA LEU A 307 -5.24 3.19 24.47
C LEU A 307 -6.50 2.91 23.64
N GLY A 308 -7.34 2.00 24.15
CA GLY A 308 -8.64 1.66 23.57
C GLY A 308 -9.78 2.48 24.17
N ILE A 309 -10.83 2.70 23.39
CA ILE A 309 -12.10 3.26 23.85
C ILE A 309 -13.03 2.12 24.27
N PRO A 310 -13.64 2.16 25.46
CA PRO A 310 -14.72 1.22 25.83
C PRO A 310 -15.84 1.22 24.79
N ASP A 311 -16.26 0.04 24.35
CA ASP A 311 -17.29 -0.14 23.31
C ASP A 311 -17.04 0.70 22.04
N SER A 312 -15.77 0.76 21.61
CA SER A 312 -15.35 1.57 20.47
C SER A 312 -16.19 1.29 19.22
N VAL A 313 -16.69 2.35 18.59
CA VAL A 313 -17.24 2.31 17.23
C VAL A 313 -16.15 1.97 16.20
N PRO A 314 -16.49 1.51 14.98
CA PRO A 314 -15.50 1.12 13.97
C PRO A 314 -14.50 2.22 13.56
N SER A 315 -14.88 3.50 13.68
CA SER A 315 -13.99 4.64 13.42
C SER A 315 -13.14 5.07 14.63
N GLY A 316 -13.39 4.49 15.81
CA GLY A 316 -12.69 4.78 17.05
C GLY A 316 -11.36 4.03 17.19
N TYR A 317 -10.95 3.77 18.43
CA TYR A 317 -9.73 3.06 18.79
C TYR A 317 -10.10 1.79 19.55
N PHE A 318 -9.95 0.63 18.91
CA PHE A 318 -10.10 -0.65 19.59
C PHE A 318 -8.91 -0.89 20.53
N GLN A 319 -9.19 -1.47 21.69
CA GLN A 319 -8.17 -1.83 22.66
C GLN A 319 -7.13 -2.76 22.03
N VAL A 320 -5.85 -2.53 22.33
CA VAL A 320 -4.82 -3.47 21.95
C VAL A 320 -4.96 -4.75 22.76
N LYS A 321 -5.12 -5.89 22.07
CA LYS A 321 -5.19 -7.21 22.72
C LYS A 321 -4.33 -8.23 22.00
N ARG A 322 -3.66 -9.10 22.76
CA ARG A 322 -2.91 -10.25 22.23
C ARG A 322 -1.85 -9.89 21.19
N ALA A 323 -1.35 -8.65 21.23
CA ALA A 323 -0.29 -8.21 20.34
C ALA A 323 1.04 -8.89 20.73
N LYS A 324 1.84 -9.27 19.74
CA LYS A 324 3.16 -9.88 19.92
C LYS A 324 4.23 -9.00 19.28
N VAL A 325 5.02 -8.33 20.10
CA VAL A 325 6.13 -7.47 19.66
C VAL A 325 7.45 -8.11 20.04
N THR A 326 8.09 -8.76 19.07
CA THR A 326 9.19 -9.69 19.35
C THR A 326 10.41 -9.51 18.47
N GLY A 327 11.62 -9.60 19.06
CA GLY A 327 12.86 -9.63 18.29
C GLY A 327 13.14 -8.38 17.45
N ASN A 328 12.51 -7.24 17.75
CA ASN A 328 12.75 -6.00 17.04
C ASN A 328 14.02 -5.31 17.57
N THR A 329 14.65 -4.51 16.73
CA THR A 329 15.87 -3.76 17.06
C THR A 329 15.61 -2.26 16.96
N PHE A 330 15.89 -1.53 18.03
CA PHE A 330 15.74 -0.08 18.12
C PHE A 330 17.11 0.54 18.38
N VAL A 331 17.54 1.42 17.50
CA VAL A 331 18.83 2.11 17.56
C VAL A 331 18.60 3.61 17.57
N ASN A 332 18.85 4.21 18.73
CA ASN A 332 18.93 5.65 18.91
C ASN A 332 17.66 6.41 18.48
N CYS A 333 16.49 5.81 18.71
CA CYS A 333 15.19 6.46 18.53
C CYS A 333 14.90 7.39 19.71
N ALA A 334 14.26 8.53 19.44
CA ALA A 334 13.88 9.51 20.47
C ALA A 334 12.85 8.94 21.45
N HIS A 335 11.85 8.23 20.93
CA HIS A 335 10.83 7.51 21.69
C HIS A 335 10.80 6.05 21.20
N ASN A 336 11.32 5.12 22.00
CA ASN A 336 11.57 3.73 21.56
C ASN A 336 10.29 2.89 21.59
N ILE A 337 9.84 2.48 22.79
CA ILE A 337 8.59 1.75 22.97
C ILE A 337 7.68 2.54 23.92
N LEU A 338 6.60 3.10 23.38
CA LEU A 338 5.60 3.84 24.14
C LEU A 338 4.35 2.98 24.34
N ILE A 339 3.97 2.74 25.59
CA ILE A 339 2.80 1.96 25.99
C ILE A 339 1.74 2.89 26.59
N GLY A 340 0.54 2.90 26.00
CA GLY A 340 -0.60 3.66 26.52
C GLY A 340 -0.70 5.08 25.99
N GLN A 341 -0.42 5.30 24.70
CA GLN A 341 -0.65 6.61 24.09
C GLN A 341 -2.15 6.89 23.96
N GLU A 342 -2.61 7.98 24.56
CA GLU A 342 -3.97 8.49 24.38
C GLU A 342 -4.11 9.11 22.97
N GLY A 343 -5.09 8.63 22.20
CA GLY A 343 -5.47 9.19 20.89
C GLY A 343 -6.82 9.90 20.89
N ASP A 344 -7.58 9.75 21.98
CA ASP A 344 -8.91 10.33 22.21
C ASP A 344 -9.15 10.38 23.72
N LYS A 345 -9.88 11.38 24.23
CA LYS A 345 -10.17 11.54 25.67
C LYS A 345 -10.95 10.37 26.28
N LYS A 346 -11.65 9.59 25.46
CA LYS A 346 -12.39 8.39 25.88
C LYS A 346 -11.52 7.14 25.89
N ALA A 347 -10.30 7.21 25.36
CA ALA A 347 -9.40 6.07 25.25
C ALA A 347 -8.71 5.84 26.60
N VAL A 348 -9.28 4.93 27.39
CA VAL A 348 -8.84 4.64 28.77
C VAL A 348 -8.41 3.17 28.97
N LEU A 349 -8.61 2.31 27.96
CA LEU A 349 -8.34 0.89 28.09
C LEU A 349 -6.88 0.57 27.76
N PRO A 350 -6.08 0.07 28.72
CA PRO A 350 -4.68 -0.32 28.48
C PRO A 350 -4.58 -1.59 27.62
N PRO A 351 -3.41 -1.89 27.02
CA PRO A 351 -3.20 -3.14 26.32
C PRO A 351 -3.42 -4.37 27.22
N LEU A 352 -3.99 -5.44 26.66
CA LEU A 352 -4.21 -6.73 27.35
C LEU A 352 -3.57 -7.89 26.63
N GLU A 353 -3.18 -8.93 27.38
CA GLU A 353 -2.57 -10.17 26.90
C GLU A 353 -1.41 -9.95 25.91
N THR A 354 -0.72 -8.82 26.03
CA THR A 354 0.28 -8.37 25.07
C THR A 354 1.66 -8.84 25.50
N VAL A 355 2.46 -9.32 24.55
CA VAL A 355 3.82 -9.81 24.80
C VAL A 355 4.82 -8.90 24.10
N ILE A 356 5.72 -8.31 24.87
CA ILE A 356 6.87 -7.54 24.38
C ILE A 356 8.13 -8.27 24.80
N SER A 357 8.78 -8.99 23.87
CA SER A 357 9.90 -9.87 24.25
C SER A 357 11.05 -9.97 23.27
N GLY A 358 12.26 -10.19 23.80
CA GLY A 358 13.44 -10.41 22.97
C GLY A 358 13.85 -9.21 22.12
N ASN A 359 13.34 -8.00 22.40
CA ASN A 359 13.68 -6.81 21.65
C ASN A 359 15.05 -6.27 22.13
N THR A 360 15.83 -5.69 21.21
CA THR A 360 17.10 -5.01 21.53
C THR A 360 16.91 -3.52 21.37
N ILE A 361 17.15 -2.77 22.44
CA ILE A 361 16.92 -1.31 22.51
C ILE A 361 18.23 -0.64 22.93
N GLN A 362 18.89 -0.02 21.96
CA GLN A 362 20.14 0.70 22.13
C GLN A 362 19.86 2.19 21.96
N THR A 363 19.97 2.99 23.02
CA THR A 363 19.61 4.41 22.94
C THR A 363 20.45 5.29 23.88
N THR A 364 20.71 6.52 23.41
CA THR A 364 21.25 7.62 24.22
C THR A 364 20.35 8.86 24.22
N LYS A 365 19.26 8.83 23.43
CA LYS A 365 18.37 9.98 23.21
C LYS A 365 17.12 9.99 24.09
N GLY A 366 16.66 8.82 24.53
CA GLY A 366 15.41 8.68 25.25
C GLY A 366 15.34 7.38 26.03
N GLU A 367 14.21 7.16 26.69
CA GLU A 367 13.98 5.94 27.47
C GLU A 367 13.75 4.74 26.55
N ALA A 368 14.11 3.54 27.03
CA ALA A 368 13.82 2.31 26.31
C ALA A 368 12.31 2.01 26.28
N PHE A 369 11.63 2.30 27.39
CA PHE A 369 10.19 2.13 27.56
C PHE A 369 9.59 3.38 28.18
N GLU A 370 8.53 3.92 27.57
CA GLU A 370 7.70 4.99 28.10
C GLU A 370 6.32 4.43 28.43
N ILE A 371 6.01 4.29 29.71
CA ILE A 371 4.77 3.65 30.18
C ILE A 371 3.82 4.73 30.69
N LYS A 372 2.66 4.86 30.05
CA LYS A 372 1.65 5.89 30.35
C LYS A 372 0.32 5.33 30.87
N CYS A 373 0.22 4.02 31.06
CA CYS A 373 -0.98 3.35 31.56
C CYS A 373 -0.62 2.15 32.44
N ALA A 374 -1.63 1.49 33.00
CA ALA A 374 -1.45 0.20 33.66
C ALA A 374 -0.91 -0.86 32.68
N VAL A 375 -0.08 -1.77 33.18
CA VAL A 375 0.63 -2.78 32.36
C VAL A 375 0.42 -4.20 32.86
N ASP A 376 -0.58 -4.44 33.72
CA ASP A 376 -0.91 -5.79 34.23
C ASP A 376 -1.22 -6.78 33.11
N GLY A 377 -1.74 -6.28 31.98
CA GLY A 377 -2.00 -7.04 30.76
C GLY A 377 -0.81 -7.17 29.81
N VAL A 378 0.39 -6.70 30.18
CA VAL A 378 1.58 -6.69 29.31
C VAL A 378 2.69 -7.52 29.93
N THR A 379 3.08 -8.60 29.26
CA THR A 379 4.26 -9.39 29.59
C THR A 379 5.49 -8.81 28.90
N MET A 380 6.43 -8.29 29.69
CA MET A 380 7.74 -7.83 29.21
C MET A 380 8.83 -8.80 29.66
N LYS A 381 9.53 -9.46 28.73
CA LYS A 381 10.58 -10.44 29.05
C LYS A 381 11.72 -10.44 28.04
N ASP A 382 12.92 -10.80 28.47
CA ASP A 382 14.09 -11.01 27.60
C ASP A 382 14.48 -9.79 26.72
N ASN A 383 13.99 -8.59 27.04
CA ASN A 383 14.34 -7.37 26.32
C ASN A 383 15.70 -6.88 26.80
N LYS A 384 16.60 -6.58 25.85
CA LYS A 384 17.94 -6.05 26.13
C LYS A 384 17.91 -4.53 25.96
N THR A 385 18.34 -3.79 26.97
CA THR A 385 18.44 -2.32 26.92
C THR A 385 19.87 -1.89 27.21
N GLY A 386 20.36 -0.83 26.54
CA GLY A 386 21.72 -0.36 26.75
C GLY A 386 22.10 0.87 25.93
N LYS A 387 23.34 1.34 26.13
CA LYS A 387 23.92 2.51 25.44
C LYS A 387 24.87 2.16 24.30
N GLU A 388 25.02 0.88 23.95
CA GLU A 388 26.01 0.44 22.95
C GLU A 388 25.52 0.76 21.52
N ILE A 389 26.33 1.42 20.69
CA ILE A 389 25.92 2.00 19.38
C ILE A 389 26.76 1.43 18.22
N ALA A 390 27.36 0.24 18.38
CA ALA A 390 27.86 -0.48 17.22
C ALA A 390 26.64 -0.83 16.36
N LYS A 391 26.49 -0.14 15.20
CA LYS A 391 25.30 -0.26 14.36
C LYS A 391 25.14 -1.72 13.91
N PRO A 392 24.04 -2.40 14.27
CA PRO A 392 23.76 -3.72 13.72
C PRO A 392 23.63 -3.60 12.20
N GLY A 393 24.02 -4.64 11.47
CA GLY A 393 23.68 -4.73 10.05
C GLY A 393 22.16 -4.69 9.86
N LEU A 394 21.70 -4.12 8.75
CA LEU A 394 20.28 -4.16 8.41
C LEU A 394 19.81 -5.62 8.25
N PRO A 395 18.55 -5.94 8.61
CA PRO A 395 18.02 -7.30 8.52
C PRO A 395 17.93 -7.82 7.07
N PHE A 396 17.93 -6.91 6.09
CA PHE A 396 18.02 -7.20 4.66
C PHE A 396 18.61 -5.98 3.94
N GLN A 397 19.12 -6.17 2.72
CA GLN A 397 19.48 -5.05 1.83
C GLN A 397 18.26 -4.67 1.00
N ALA A 398 17.95 -3.38 0.93
CA ALA A 398 16.88 -2.90 0.06
C ALA A 398 17.22 -3.25 -1.40
N GLU A 399 16.32 -3.99 -2.05
CA GLU A 399 16.41 -4.28 -3.48
C GLU A 399 16.06 -3.05 -4.32
N ALA A 400 16.36 -3.10 -5.62
CA ALA A 400 15.94 -2.07 -6.55
C ALA A 400 14.41 -2.00 -6.57
N ALA A 401 13.85 -0.80 -6.39
CA ALA A 401 12.42 -0.55 -6.39
C ALA A 401 12.08 0.52 -7.44
N GLY A 402 10.87 0.42 -8.00
CA GLY A 402 10.42 1.27 -9.09
C GLY A 402 10.62 0.64 -10.48
N PRO A 403 10.31 1.39 -11.54
CA PRO A 403 10.28 0.88 -12.90
C PRO A 403 11.69 0.73 -13.46
N ALA A 404 11.94 -0.35 -14.20
CA ALA A 404 13.25 -0.64 -14.76
C ALA A 404 13.78 0.40 -15.78
N TRP A 405 12.91 1.28 -16.28
CA TRP A 405 13.26 2.33 -17.26
C TRP A 405 13.62 3.67 -16.61
N LYS A 406 13.52 3.78 -15.29
CA LYS A 406 13.90 4.95 -14.51
C LYS A 406 15.13 4.63 -13.68
#